data_AF-A0A2I0QTC2-F1
#
_entry.id   AF-A0A2I0QTC2-F1
#
_cell.length_a   1.000
_cell.length_b   1.000
_cell.length_c   1.000
_cell.angle_alpha   90.00
_cell.angle_beta   90.00
_cell.angle_gamma   90.00
#
_symmetry.space_group_name_H-M   'P 1'
#
loop_
_entity.id
_entity.type
_entity.pdbx_description
1 polymer ?
#
loop_
_entity_poly.entity_id
_entity_poly.type
_entity_poly.pdbx_seq_one_letter_code
_entity_poly.pdbx_strand_id
1 'polypeptide(L)'
;MWNEFKKFALRGNVFEVAIAVVIGTAFSKIVDSLVNDIIMPIFGVLVGGTSIKFLVLNIDGVIIRYGSFFQTAVDFFVITFSIYLFIKLFNYLRGSESVPLQETPHPNREVLTEIRDILKEDQLSSKEKSTDEERTFKVRIK
;
A
#
# COMPACT_ATOMS: atom_id res chain seq x y z
N MET A 1 -8.86 -31.58 14.55
CA MET A 1 -9.06 -30.17 14.94
C MET A 1 -7.77 -29.39 15.16
N TRP A 2 -6.99 -29.59 16.24
CA TRP A 2 -5.79 -28.76 16.51
C TRP A 2 -4.71 -28.81 15.41
N ASN A 3 -4.42 -30.02 14.90
CA ASN A 3 -3.47 -30.20 13.79
C ASN A 3 -3.99 -29.65 12.45
N GLU A 4 -5.31 -29.62 12.24
CA GLU A 4 -5.94 -29.04 11.05
C GLU A 4 -5.99 -27.52 11.12
N PHE A 5 -6.22 -26.97 12.31
CA PHE A 5 -6.13 -25.54 12.57
C PHE A 5 -4.71 -25.02 12.35
N LYS A 6 -3.68 -25.74 12.85
CA LYS A 6 -2.28 -25.40 12.58
C LYS A 6 -1.96 -25.45 11.08
N LYS A 7 -2.41 -26.49 10.36
CA LYS A 7 -2.27 -26.58 8.89
C LYS A 7 -3.04 -25.48 8.13
N PHE A 8 -4.16 -25.01 8.66
CA PHE A 8 -4.93 -23.90 8.09
C PHE A 8 -4.26 -22.54 8.35
N ALA A 9 -3.83 -22.28 9.58
CA ALA A 9 -3.15 -21.05 9.98
C ALA A 9 -1.78 -20.88 9.31
N LEU A 10 -1.10 -21.98 8.98
CA LEU A 10 0.17 -21.98 8.24
C LEU A 10 -0.01 -21.82 6.72
N ARG A 11 -1.23 -21.66 6.19
CA ARG A 11 -1.40 -21.20 4.80
C ARG A 11 -0.94 -19.75 4.75
N GLY A 12 0.20 -19.49 4.12
CA GLY A 12 0.92 -18.19 4.16
C GLY A 12 0.03 -16.96 3.99
N ASN A 13 -0.94 -17.03 3.08
CA ASN A 13 -1.90 -15.93 2.83
C ASN A 13 -2.73 -15.53 4.07
N VAL A 14 -3.09 -16.44 4.97
CA VAL A 14 -3.92 -16.11 6.17
C VAL A 14 -3.06 -15.52 7.28
N PHE A 15 -1.85 -16.04 7.47
CA PHE A 15 -0.93 -15.58 8.49
C PHE A 15 -0.44 -14.15 8.22
N GLU A 16 -0.06 -13.86 6.97
CA GLU A 16 0.38 -12.53 6.54
C GLU A 16 -0.75 -11.50 6.68
N VAL A 17 -1.97 -11.85 6.26
CA VAL A 17 -3.15 -10.99 6.43
C VAL A 17 -3.45 -10.74 7.92
N ALA A 18 -3.34 -11.75 8.77
CA ALA A 18 -3.57 -11.60 10.21
C ALA A 18 -2.57 -10.62 10.85
N ILE A 19 -1.28 -10.73 10.50
CA ILE A 19 -0.25 -9.80 10.98
C ILE A 19 -0.54 -8.38 10.50
N ALA A 20 -0.87 -8.20 9.22
CA ALA A 20 -1.20 -6.90 8.65
C ALA A 20 -2.38 -6.23 9.38
N VAL A 21 -3.43 -6.98 9.69
CA VAL A 21 -4.60 -6.47 10.44
C VAL A 21 -4.21 -6.08 11.87
N VAL A 22 -3.44 -6.90 12.57
CA VAL A 22 -3.01 -6.59 13.95
C VAL A 22 -2.13 -5.33 13.99
N ILE A 23 -1.16 -5.22 13.08
CA ILE A 23 -0.30 -4.02 12.99
C ILE A 23 -1.12 -2.80 12.59
N GLY A 24 -2.03 -2.94 11.62
CA GLY A 24 -2.91 -1.86 11.18
C GLY A 24 -3.78 -1.32 12.31
N THR A 25 -4.43 -2.20 13.08
CA THR A 25 -5.27 -1.79 14.21
C THR A 25 -4.47 -1.15 15.36
N ALA A 26 -3.28 -1.66 15.67
CA ALA A 26 -2.40 -1.04 16.66
C ALA A 26 -1.88 0.33 16.21
N PHE A 27 -1.53 0.46 14.92
CA PHE A 27 -1.07 1.71 14.34
C PHE A 27 -2.18 2.77 14.32
N SER A 28 -3.41 2.40 13.95
CA SER A 28 -4.57 3.30 14.01
C SER A 28 -4.75 3.90 15.41
N LYS A 29 -4.57 3.11 16.48
CA LYS A 29 -4.67 3.63 17.86
C LYS A 29 -3.61 4.69 18.18
N ILE A 30 -2.39 4.53 17.65
CA ILE A 30 -1.32 5.52 17.84
C ILE A 30 -1.67 6.83 17.14
N VAL A 31 -2.18 6.74 15.91
CA VAL A 31 -2.66 7.90 15.15
C VAL A 31 -3.83 8.56 15.86
N ASP A 32 -4.80 7.78 16.33
CA ASP A 32 -5.98 8.29 17.03
C ASP A 32 -5.58 9.01 18.32
N SER A 33 -4.60 8.49 19.08
CA SER A 33 -4.07 9.16 20.27
C SER A 33 -3.36 10.46 19.91
N LEU A 34 -2.52 10.49 18.87
CA LEU A 34 -1.89 11.73 18.40
C LEU A 34 -2.94 12.78 18.02
N VAL A 35 -4.02 12.37 17.36
CA VAL A 35 -5.09 13.30 16.96
C VAL A 35 -5.89 13.76 18.17
N ASN A 36 -6.42 12.84 18.96
CA ASN A 36 -7.36 13.15 20.04
C ASN A 36 -6.67 13.80 21.24
N ASP A 37 -5.43 13.42 21.55
CA ASP A 37 -4.74 13.85 22.76
C ASP A 37 -3.78 15.03 22.53
N ILE A 38 -3.34 15.26 21.29
CA ILE A 38 -2.40 16.35 20.96
C ILE A 38 -3.03 17.36 19.99
N ILE A 39 -3.48 16.91 18.81
CA ILE A 39 -3.98 17.84 17.78
C ILE A 39 -5.30 18.50 18.21
N MET A 40 -6.28 17.71 18.67
CA MET A 40 -7.61 18.19 19.03
C MET A 40 -7.61 19.19 20.20
N PRO A 41 -6.83 19.01 21.29
CA PRO A 41 -6.73 20.02 22.34
C PRO A 41 -6.11 21.33 21.84
N ILE A 42 -5.05 21.26 21.03
CA ILE A 42 -4.41 22.45 20.44
C ILE A 42 -5.40 23.17 19.52
N PHE A 43 -6.11 22.43 18.66
CA PHE A 43 -7.11 22.97 17.74
C PHE A 43 -8.33 23.54 18.51
N GLY A 44 -8.77 22.86 19.56
CA GLY A 44 -9.87 23.27 20.42
C GLY A 44 -9.58 24.57 21.17
N VAL A 45 -8.34 24.79 21.62
CA VAL A 45 -7.91 26.06 22.22
C VAL A 45 -7.86 27.17 21.16
N LEU A 46 -7.39 26.87 19.94
CA LEU A 46 -7.28 27.85 18.86
C LEU A 46 -8.64 28.33 18.32
N VAL A 47 -9.62 27.43 18.27
CA VAL A 47 -10.97 27.67 17.72
C VAL A 47 -11.97 28.10 18.80
N GLY A 48 -11.57 28.14 20.07
CA GLY A 48 -12.39 28.68 21.16
C GLY A 48 -13.42 27.71 21.75
N GLY A 49 -13.09 26.42 21.83
CA GLY A 49 -13.96 25.38 22.38
C GLY A 49 -14.93 24.84 21.33
N THR A 50 -14.49 23.85 20.56
CA THR A 50 -15.25 23.24 19.45
C THR A 50 -16.45 22.44 19.96
N SER A 51 -17.54 23.15 20.19
CA SER A 51 -18.82 22.56 20.59
C SER A 51 -19.90 22.82 19.54
N ILE A 52 -19.62 22.50 18.27
CA ILE A 52 -20.65 22.48 17.20
C ILE A 52 -21.67 21.35 17.45
N LYS A 53 -21.38 20.42 18.37
CA LYS A 53 -22.30 19.38 18.88
C LYS A 53 -23.65 19.91 19.42
N PHE A 54 -23.75 21.19 19.75
CA PHE A 54 -24.97 21.78 20.33
C PHE A 54 -25.98 22.35 19.33
N LEU A 55 -25.71 22.32 18.02
CA LEU A 55 -26.71 22.71 17.03
C LEU A 55 -27.70 21.57 16.78
N VAL A 56 -28.85 21.68 17.44
CA VAL A 56 -29.96 20.73 17.37
C VAL A 56 -31.17 21.49 16.82
N LEU A 57 -31.64 21.12 15.63
CA LEU A 57 -32.95 21.57 15.13
C LEU A 57 -34.00 20.59 15.65
N ASN A 58 -34.86 21.08 16.54
CA ASN A 58 -36.08 20.39 16.94
C ASN A 58 -37.20 20.88 16.04
N ILE A 59 -37.65 20.03 15.13
CA ILE A 59 -38.90 20.25 14.38
C ILE A 59 -39.84 19.12 14.79
N ASP A 60 -40.90 19.47 15.51
CA ASP A 60 -42.04 18.59 15.80
C ASP A 60 -41.68 17.22 16.42
N GLY A 61 -40.77 17.22 17.40
CA GLY A 61 -40.35 16.00 18.13
C GLY A 61 -39.21 15.21 17.47
N VAL A 62 -38.75 15.62 16.28
CA VAL A 62 -37.58 15.03 15.61
C VAL A 62 -36.33 15.86 15.90
N ILE A 63 -35.40 15.26 16.65
CA ILE A 63 -34.11 15.84 17.01
C ILE A 63 -33.12 15.60 15.86
N ILE A 64 -32.91 16.58 14.98
CA ILE A 64 -31.89 16.48 13.92
C ILE A 64 -30.57 17.09 14.42
N ARG A 65 -29.61 16.22 14.73
CA ARG A 65 -28.25 16.58 15.19
C ARG A 65 -27.30 16.76 14.01
N TYR A 66 -27.51 17.78 13.18
CA TYR A 66 -26.61 18.06 12.05
C TYR A 66 -25.21 18.51 12.52
N GLY A 67 -25.13 19.08 13.72
CA GLY A 67 -23.86 19.49 14.33
C GLY A 67 -22.88 18.33 14.54
N SER A 68 -23.35 17.12 14.86
CA SER A 68 -22.46 15.96 15.01
C SER A 68 -21.91 15.45 13.69
N PHE A 69 -22.68 15.56 12.60
CA PHE A 69 -22.21 15.17 11.27
C PHE A 69 -21.09 16.09 10.78
N PHE A 70 -21.26 17.40 10.93
CA PHE A 70 -20.23 18.38 10.57
C PHE A 70 -18.97 18.22 11.44
N GLN A 71 -19.14 17.96 12.74
CA GLN A 71 -18.03 17.64 13.64
C GLN A 71 -17.23 16.43 13.13
N THR A 72 -17.90 15.31 12.80
CA THR A 72 -17.22 14.11 12.28
C THR A 72 -16.50 14.36 10.95
N ALA A 73 -17.03 15.23 10.08
CA ALA A 73 -16.36 15.63 8.85
C ALA A 73 -15.06 16.40 9.13
N VAL A 74 -15.07 17.30 10.11
CA VAL A 74 -13.87 18.03 10.56
C VAL A 74 -12.88 17.07 11.21
N ASP A 75 -13.34 16.17 12.09
CA ASP A 75 -12.50 15.18 12.75
C ASP A 75 -11.78 14.29 11.72
N PHE A 76 -12.48 13.84 10.67
CA PHE A 76 -11.88 13.07 9.56
C PHE A 76 -10.78 13.85 8.83
N PHE A 77 -11.00 15.14 8.57
CA PHE A 77 -10.00 16.00 7.93
C PHE A 77 -8.75 16.15 8.81
N VAL A 78 -8.94 16.33 10.12
CA VAL A 78 -7.85 16.43 11.09
C VAL A 78 -7.06 15.12 11.19
N ILE A 79 -7.73 13.96 11.24
CA ILE A 79 -7.08 12.65 11.27
C ILE A 79 -6.26 12.41 10.01
N THR A 80 -6.86 12.66 8.84
CA THR A 80 -6.18 12.50 7.54
C THR A 80 -4.95 13.42 7.44
N PHE A 81 -5.08 14.67 7.88
CA PHE A 81 -3.97 15.62 7.93
C PHE A 81 -2.87 15.20 8.91
N SER A 82 -3.25 14.63 10.06
CA SER A 82 -2.29 14.14 11.06
C SER A 82 -1.50 12.93 10.54
N ILE A 83 -2.14 11.98 9.88
CA ILE A 83 -1.46 10.86 9.21
C ILE A 83 -0.46 11.38 8.18
N TYR A 84 -0.85 12.37 7.36
CA TYR A 84 0.04 12.99 6.40
C TYR A 84 1.26 13.64 7.07
N LEU A 85 1.05 14.38 8.15
CA LEU A 85 2.14 15.01 8.90
C LEU A 85 3.07 13.96 9.51
N PHE A 86 2.52 12.87 10.06
CA PHE A 86 3.29 11.75 10.61
C PHE A 86 4.15 11.06 9.55
N ILE A 87 3.57 10.72 8.39
CA ILE A 87 4.29 10.12 7.26
C ILE A 87 5.37 11.08 6.75
N LYS A 88 5.06 12.38 6.65
CA LYS A 88 6.01 13.40 6.20
C LYS A 88 7.16 13.56 7.19
N LEU A 89 6.88 13.58 8.49
CA LEU A 89 7.88 13.64 9.54
C LEU A 89 8.77 12.40 9.49
N PHE A 90 8.18 11.22 9.40
CA PHE A 90 8.93 9.98 9.30
C PHE A 90 9.80 9.93 8.02
N ASN A 91 9.27 10.33 6.87
CA ASN A 91 10.04 10.41 5.60
C ASN A 91 11.15 11.48 5.67
N TYR A 92 10.90 12.58 6.38
CA TYR A 92 11.91 13.61 6.64
C TYR A 92 13.06 13.10 7.52
N LEU A 93 12.75 12.38 8.60
CA LEU A 93 13.78 11.78 9.47
C LEU A 93 14.52 10.63 8.79
N ARG A 94 13.86 9.89 7.89
CA ARG A 94 14.47 8.76 7.16
C ARG A 94 15.25 9.18 5.91
N GLY A 95 15.28 10.47 5.58
CA GLY A 95 16.14 11.05 4.55
C GLY A 95 15.95 10.43 3.16
N SER A 96 14.87 10.80 2.46
CA SER A 96 14.64 10.59 1.01
C SER A 96 14.91 9.20 0.41
N GLU A 97 15.11 8.17 1.21
CA GLU A 97 15.03 6.78 0.76
C GLU A 97 13.56 6.37 0.93
N SER A 98 12.71 6.90 0.04
CA SER A 98 12.36 5.98 -1.03
C SER A 98 11.98 4.60 -0.53
N VAL A 99 11.02 4.40 0.39
CA VAL A 99 10.52 3.04 0.65
C VAL A 99 10.06 2.60 -0.73
N PRO A 100 10.83 1.76 -1.44
CA PRO A 100 10.35 1.28 -2.70
C PRO A 100 9.11 0.53 -2.25
N LEU A 101 7.96 0.81 -2.86
CA LEU A 101 6.93 -0.21 -2.90
C LEU A 101 7.69 -1.40 -3.47
N GLN A 102 8.17 -2.29 -2.60
CA GLN A 102 8.90 -3.47 -2.99
C GLN A 102 7.83 -4.22 -3.76
N GLU A 103 7.85 -4.06 -5.08
CA GLU A 103 7.29 -5.03 -5.99
C GLU A 103 7.97 -6.31 -5.54
N THR A 104 7.25 -7.09 -4.73
CA THR A 104 7.64 -8.44 -4.32
C THR A 104 8.22 -9.07 -5.56
N PRO A 105 9.49 -9.55 -5.55
CA PRO A 105 10.11 -10.12 -6.73
C PRO A 105 9.15 -11.18 -7.26
N HIS A 106 8.43 -10.86 -8.33
CA HIS A 106 7.50 -11.82 -8.91
C HIS A 106 8.42 -12.88 -9.51
N PRO A 107 8.41 -14.13 -9.02
CA PRO A 107 9.31 -15.18 -9.51
C PRO A 107 9.17 -15.37 -11.03
N ASN A 108 8.03 -15.00 -11.59
CA ASN A 108 7.76 -15.01 -13.02
C ASN A 108 8.65 -14.04 -13.81
N ARG A 109 9.14 -12.92 -13.22
CA ARG A 109 9.94 -11.94 -13.96
C ARG A 109 11.34 -12.48 -14.30
N GLU A 110 11.91 -13.28 -13.41
CA GLU A 110 13.20 -13.96 -13.60
C GLU A 110 13.08 -15.00 -14.71
N VAL A 111 12.06 -15.88 -14.62
CA VAL A 111 11.77 -16.89 -15.63
C VAL A 111 11.48 -16.27 -17.01
N LEU A 112 10.74 -15.16 -17.07
CA LEU A 112 10.47 -14.46 -18.33
C LEU A 112 11.74 -13.84 -18.95
N THR A 113 12.72 -13.48 -18.12
CA THR A 113 14.02 -12.96 -18.58
C THR A 113 14.85 -14.10 -19.15
N GLU A 114 14.92 -15.23 -18.46
CA GLU A 114 15.58 -16.45 -18.94
C GLU A 114 14.98 -16.95 -20.26
N ILE A 115 13.65 -17.03 -20.36
CA ILE A 115 12.96 -17.42 -21.61
C ILE A 115 13.29 -16.46 -22.76
N ARG A 116 13.32 -15.14 -22.51
CA ARG A 116 13.68 -14.14 -23.52
C ARG A 116 15.12 -14.31 -24.01
N ASP A 117 16.04 -14.59 -23.10
CA ASP A 117 17.46 -14.70 -23.42
C ASP A 117 17.74 -16.00 -24.19
N ILE A 118 17.12 -17.12 -23.80
CA ILE A 118 17.15 -18.40 -24.55
C ILE A 118 16.56 -18.22 -25.96
N LEU A 119 15.41 -17.54 -26.10
CA LEU A 119 14.78 -17.32 -27.41
C LEU A 119 15.66 -16.45 -28.32
N LYS A 120 16.36 -15.46 -27.75
CA LYS A 120 17.29 -14.61 -28.51
C LYS A 120 18.51 -15.40 -29.00
N GLU A 121 19.03 -16.30 -28.17
CA GLU A 121 20.14 -17.20 -28.53
C GLU A 121 19.76 -18.19 -29.63
N ASP A 122 18.57 -18.80 -29.56
CA ASP A 122 18.04 -19.68 -30.62
C ASP A 122 17.84 -18.97 -31.96
N GLN A 123 17.38 -17.72 -31.95
CA GLN A 123 17.23 -16.89 -33.15
C GLN A 123 18.59 -16.53 -33.77
N LEU A 124 19.62 -16.31 -32.94
CA LEU A 124 20.99 -16.06 -33.40
C LEU A 124 21.61 -17.33 -34.01
N SER A 125 21.44 -18.49 -33.35
CA SER A 125 21.92 -19.79 -33.86
C SER A 125 21.25 -20.17 -35.18
N SER A 126 19.96 -19.88 -35.33
CA SER A 126 19.20 -20.13 -36.56
C SER A 126 19.68 -19.26 -37.73
N LYS A 127 20.09 -18.02 -37.46
CA LYS A 127 20.62 -17.08 -38.45
C LYS A 127 22.06 -17.41 -38.87
N GLU A 128 22.85 -17.98 -37.96
CA GLU A 128 24.22 -18.42 -38.25
C GLU A 128 24.22 -19.67 -39.13
N LYS A 129 23.36 -20.65 -38.84
CA LYS A 129 23.18 -21.86 -39.66
C LYS A 129 22.71 -21.55 -41.09
N SER A 130 21.79 -20.59 -41.27
CA SER A 130 21.35 -20.18 -42.62
C SER A 130 22.47 -19.49 -43.40
N THR A 131 23.38 -18.79 -42.73
CA THR A 131 24.49 -18.08 -43.37
C THR A 131 25.63 -19.04 -43.77
N ASP A 132 25.87 -20.08 -42.98
CA ASP A 132 26.88 -21.11 -43.29
C ASP A 132 26.42 -22.10 -44.38
N GLU A 133 25.13 -22.44 -44.43
CA GLU A 133 24.58 -23.22 -45.56
C GLU A 133 24.69 -22.46 -46.89
N GLU A 134 24.44 -21.15 -46.90
CA GLU A 134 24.57 -20.33 -48.10
C GLU A 134 26.03 -20.20 -48.57
N ARG A 135 26.99 -20.13 -47.63
CA ARG A 135 28.43 -20.09 -47.94
C ARG A 135 28.96 -21.42 -48.47
N THR A 136 28.58 -22.54 -47.87
CA THR A 136 29.01 -23.88 -48.31
C THR A 136 28.41 -24.26 -49.66
N PHE A 137 27.17 -23.84 -49.94
CA PHE A 137 26.55 -24.00 -51.26
C PHE A 137 27.29 -23.20 -52.35
N LYS A 138 27.70 -21.96 -52.07
CA LYS A 138 28.44 -21.12 -53.05
C LYS A 138 29.84 -21.64 -53.40
N VAL A 139 30.53 -22.29 -52.45
CA VAL A 139 31.86 -22.89 -52.67
C VAL A 139 31.77 -24.15 -53.54
N ARG A 140 30.64 -24.86 -53.51
CA ARG A 140 30.46 -26.11 -54.27
C ARG A 140 30.01 -25.90 -55.73
N ILE A 141 29.57 -24.69 -56.09
CA ILE A 141 29.05 -24.33 -57.42
C ILE A 141 30.14 -23.63 -58.30
N LYS A 142 31.34 -23.40 -57.78
CA LYS A 142 32.47 -22.80 -58.49
C LYS A 142 33.59 -23.82 -58.70
#